data_AF-V6AV80-F1
#
_entry.id   AF-V6AV80-F1
#
_cell.length_a   1.000
_cell.length_b   1.000
_cell.length_c   1.000
_cell.angle_alpha   90.00
_cell.angle_beta   90.00
_cell.angle_gamma   90.00
#
_symmetry.space_group_name_H-M   'P 1'
#
loop_
_entity.id
_entity.type
_entity.pdbx_description
1 polymer ?
#
loop_
_entity_poly.entity_id
_entity_poly.type
_entity_poly.pdbx_seq_one_letter_code
_entity_poly.pdbx_strand_id
1 'polypeptide(L)'
;MGKIIKVGGRGTTRRTADTEDENWSGEKFKEYQKQMKEKAGDEYVISGRGTGKRKLKDTPETTRPSAKGRYVSSGRGTGRRKLE
;
A
#
# COMPACT_ATOMS: atom_id res chain seq x y z
N MET A 1 11.27 -18.88 -3.54
CA MET A 1 11.67 -17.60 -2.90
C MET A 1 13.04 -17.21 -3.44
N GLY A 2 13.21 -15.97 -3.90
CA GLY A 2 14.49 -15.50 -4.43
C GLY A 2 15.47 -15.13 -3.31
N LYS A 3 16.70 -14.77 -3.69
CA LYS A 3 17.61 -14.04 -2.79
C LYS A 3 17.57 -12.56 -3.19
N ILE A 4 17.35 -11.68 -2.22
CA ILE A 4 17.35 -10.22 -2.44
C ILE A 4 18.63 -9.62 -1.84
N ILE A 5 19.20 -8.64 -2.53
CA ILE A 5 20.35 -7.89 -2.03
C ILE A 5 19.82 -6.65 -1.30
N LYS A 6 19.91 -6.66 0.03
CA LYS A 6 19.59 -5.50 0.86
C LYS A 6 20.80 -4.56 0.88
N VAL A 7 20.61 -3.33 0.40
CA VAL A 7 21.63 -2.29 0.41
C VAL A 7 21.38 -1.35 1.59
N GLY A 8 22.37 -1.20 2.47
CA GLY A 8 22.30 -0.36 3.66
C GLY A 8 23.44 0.65 3.74
N GLY A 9 23.46 1.45 4.81
CA GLY A 9 24.55 2.38 5.08
C GLY A 9 24.78 3.41 3.96
N ARG A 10 23.71 3.94 3.35
CA ARG A 10 23.77 4.86 2.19
C ARG A 10 24.49 4.27 0.96
N GLY A 11 24.44 2.95 0.77
CA GLY A 11 25.04 2.27 -0.39
C GLY A 11 26.35 1.53 -0.09
N THR A 12 26.91 1.68 1.11
CA THR A 12 28.22 1.11 1.47
C THR A 12 28.17 -0.35 1.91
N THR A 13 26.98 -0.86 2.28
CA THR A 13 26.84 -2.24 2.75
C THR A 13 25.82 -2.98 1.91
N ARG A 14 26.13 -4.24 1.56
CA ARG A 14 25.24 -5.16 0.86
C ARG A 14 25.16 -6.46 1.63
N ARG A 15 23.95 -6.97 1.86
CA ARG A 15 23.73 -8.29 2.45
C ARG A 15 22.75 -9.08 1.61
N THR A 16 23.07 -10.34 1.36
CA THR A 16 22.16 -11.28 0.71
C THR A 16 21.22 -11.82 1.78
N ALA A 17 19.93 -11.54 1.63
CA ALA A 17 18.89 -12.07 2.50
C ALA A 17 17.94 -12.93 1.67
N ASP A 18 17.37 -13.95 2.31
CA ASP A 18 16.28 -14.69 1.69
C ASP A 18 15.05 -13.79 1.57
N THR A 19 14.25 -14.01 0.52
CA THR A 19 13.01 -13.25 0.31
C THR A 19 11.99 -13.68 1.34
N GLU A 20 11.94 -12.99 2.47
CA GLU A 20 10.83 -13.06 3.42
C GLU A 20 9.63 -12.29 2.89
N ASP A 21 8.45 -12.68 3.36
CA ASP A 21 7.22 -11.99 3.05
C ASP A 21 7.22 -10.60 3.69
N GLU A 22 7.32 -9.58 2.85
CA GLU A 22 7.38 -8.20 3.28
C GLU A 22 6.04 -7.76 3.89
N ASN A 23 6.04 -7.45 5.18
CA ASN A 23 4.88 -6.92 5.91
C ASN A 23 4.63 -5.42 5.65
N TRP A 24 5.26 -4.82 4.65
CA TRP A 24 5.16 -3.39 4.35
C TRP A 24 4.64 -3.11 2.93
N SER A 25 4.45 -4.15 2.11
CA SER A 25 3.96 -4.01 0.74
C SER A 25 3.10 -5.19 0.28
N GLY A 26 2.35 -4.98 -0.81
CA GLY A 26 1.61 -6.06 -1.48
C GLY A 26 0.35 -6.55 -0.75
N GLU A 27 -0.07 -7.77 -1.10
CA GLU A 27 -1.28 -8.41 -0.58
C GLU A 27 -1.14 -8.84 0.88
N LYS A 28 0.03 -9.35 1.26
CA LYS A 28 0.33 -9.76 2.64
C LYS A 28 0.25 -8.60 3.62
N PHE A 29 0.66 -7.40 3.22
CA PHE A 29 0.47 -6.22 4.04
C PHE A 29 -1.02 -5.87 4.22
N LYS A 30 -1.86 -6.06 3.19
CA LYS A 30 -3.31 -5.82 3.32
C LYS A 30 -3.94 -6.79 4.30
N GLU A 31 -3.56 -8.06 4.26
CA GLU A 31 -4.01 -9.07 5.23
C GLU A 31 -3.58 -8.69 6.65
N TYR A 32 -2.32 -8.29 6.83
CA TYR A 32 -1.82 -7.79 8.10
C TYR A 32 -2.60 -6.56 8.60
N GLN A 33 -2.90 -5.59 7.72
CA GLN A 33 -3.72 -4.42 8.05
C GLN A 33 -5.14 -4.81 8.48
N LYS A 34 -5.76 -5.80 7.81
CA LYS A 34 -7.09 -6.31 8.19
C LYS A 34 -7.07 -6.90 9.59
N GLN A 35 -6.10 -7.76 9.89
CA GLN A 35 -5.96 -8.36 11.23
C GLN A 35 -5.74 -7.30 12.32
N MET A 36 -4.93 -6.27 12.05
CA MET A 36 -4.74 -5.18 13.02
C MET A 36 -6.00 -4.34 13.21
N LYS A 37 -6.74 -4.08 12.13
CA LYS A 37 -7.99 -3.32 12.17
C LYS A 37 -9.09 -4.05 12.95
N GLU A 38 -9.15 -5.39 12.84
CA GLU A 38 -10.07 -6.22 13.63
C GLU A 38 -9.74 -6.13 15.12
N LYS A 39 -8.46 -6.25 15.49
CA LYS A 39 -8.01 -6.14 16.89
C LYS A 39 -8.29 -4.77 17.49
N ALA A 40 -8.14 -3.70 16.71
CA ALA A 40 -8.36 -2.31 17.13
C ALA A 40 -9.79 -1.81 16.83
N GLY A 41 -10.74 -2.70 16.55
CA GLY A 41 -12.05 -2.33 15.99
C GLY A 41 -12.89 -1.37 16.84
N ASP A 42 -12.72 -1.36 18.16
CA ASP A 42 -13.44 -0.47 19.10
C ASP A 42 -12.75 0.88 19.33
N GLU A 43 -11.55 1.09 18.78
CA GLU A 43 -10.89 2.40 18.81
C GLU A 43 -11.66 3.41 17.95
N TYR A 44 -11.61 4.68 18.37
CA TYR A 44 -12.30 5.75 17.66
C TYR A 44 -11.34 6.50 16.74
N VAL A 45 -11.80 6.71 15.51
CA VAL A 45 -11.14 7.57 14.53
C VAL A 45 -11.90 8.89 14.46
N ILE A 46 -11.17 9.99 14.66
CA ILE A 46 -11.68 11.34 14.53
C ILE A 46 -11.42 11.84 13.11
N SER A 47 -12.44 12.41 12.46
CA SER A 47 -12.38 12.95 11.11
C SER A 47 -12.96 14.37 11.04
N GLY A 48 -12.85 15.03 9.88
CA GLY A 48 -13.48 16.34 9.66
C GLY A 48 -12.94 17.48 10.54
N ARG A 49 -11.68 17.40 11.00
CA ARG A 49 -11.08 18.33 11.97
C ARG A 49 -11.74 18.30 13.36
N GLY A 50 -12.23 17.14 13.80
CA GLY A 50 -12.80 16.97 15.15
C GLY A 50 -14.32 16.86 15.20
N THR A 51 -15.01 17.13 14.09
CA THR A 51 -16.47 17.08 14.01
C THR A 51 -17.04 15.69 13.76
N GLY A 52 -16.25 14.79 13.18
CA GLY A 52 -16.63 13.41 12.94
C GLY A 52 -15.96 12.46 13.92
N LYS A 53 -16.72 11.51 14.46
CA LYS A 53 -16.20 10.38 15.24
C LYS A 53 -16.85 9.10 14.76
N ARG A 54 -16.04 8.08 14.50
CA ARG A 54 -16.51 6.73 14.13
C ARG A 54 -15.62 5.67 14.74
N LYS A 55 -16.14 4.46 14.96
CA LYS A 55 -15.27 3.34 15.36
C LYS A 55 -14.43 2.89 14.17
N LEU A 56 -13.25 2.34 14.44
CA LEU A 56 -12.33 1.89 13.40
C LEU A 56 -12.94 0.78 12.54
N LYS A 57 -13.75 -0.10 13.14
CA LYS A 57 -14.49 -1.14 12.43
C LYS A 57 -15.47 -0.61 11.37
N ASP A 58 -16.06 0.56 11.60
CA ASP A 58 -17.01 1.21 10.69
C ASP A 58 -16.30 1.97 9.54
N THR A 59 -14.97 1.86 9.46
CA THR A 59 -14.18 2.47 8.38
C THR A 59 -14.34 1.64 7.10
N PRO A 60 -14.76 2.23 5.97
CA PRO A 60 -14.89 1.50 4.72
C PRO A 60 -13.52 0.98 4.26
N GLU A 61 -13.51 -0.20 3.65
CA GLU A 61 -12.32 -0.70 2.96
C GLU A 61 -12.06 0.13 1.71
N THR A 62 -10.80 0.50 1.49
CA THR A 62 -10.41 1.20 0.26
C THR A 62 -10.29 0.19 -0.86
N THR A 63 -11.13 0.32 -1.89
CA THR A 63 -10.93 -0.40 -3.15
C THR A 63 -9.98 0.39 -4.03
N ARG A 64 -9.07 -0.31 -4.71
CA ARG A 64 -8.16 0.34 -5.64
C ARG A 64 -8.98 0.63 -6.91
N PRO A 65 -9.11 1.90 -7.35
CA PRO A 65 -9.89 2.20 -8.54
C PRO A 65 -9.23 1.52 -9.75
N SER A 66 -10.05 0.99 -10.65
CA SER A 66 -9.53 0.40 -11.90
C SER A 66 -8.84 1.48 -12.74
N ALA A 67 -7.68 1.11 -13.28
CA ALA A 67 -6.96 1.93 -14.25
C ALA A 67 -7.41 1.65 -15.70
N LYS A 68 -8.27 0.64 -15.90
CA LYS A 68 -8.79 0.24 -17.21
C LYS A 68 -9.50 1.42 -17.89
N GLY A 69 -9.11 1.69 -19.13
CA GLY A 69 -9.62 2.78 -19.96
C GLY A 69 -8.99 4.14 -19.72
N ARG A 70 -8.08 4.31 -18.73
CA ARG A 70 -7.38 5.57 -18.50
C ARG A 70 -6.27 5.77 -19.53
N TYR A 71 -6.04 7.02 -19.93
CA TYR A 71 -4.91 7.37 -20.80
C TYR A 71 -3.70 7.79 -19.96
N VAL A 72 -2.54 7.19 -20.23
CA VAL A 72 -1.26 7.56 -19.62
C VAL A 72 -0.38 8.17 -20.69
N SER A 73 0.22 9.32 -20.36
CA SER A 73 1.21 9.97 -21.22
C SER A 73 2.42 9.05 -21.43
N SER A 74 2.87 8.90 -22.66
CA SER A 74 4.07 8.10 -23.00
C SER A 74 5.38 8.86 -22.76
N GLY A 75 5.34 10.01 -22.10
CA GLY A 75 6.52 10.78 -21.66
C GLY A 75 7.04 11.81 -22.65
N ARG A 76 6.64 11.77 -23.94
CA ARG A 76 7.02 12.78 -24.94
C ARG A 76 5.84 13.18 -25.84
N GLY A 77 5.69 14.49 -26.06
CA GLY A 77 4.68 15.07 -26.96
C GLY A 77 3.23 14.82 -26.52
N THR A 78 2.32 14.74 -27.47
CA THR A 78 0.87 14.47 -27.27
C THR A 78 0.52 12.98 -27.24
N GLY A 79 1.52 12.10 -27.30
CA GLY A 79 1.34 10.65 -27.29
C GLY A 79 0.70 10.15 -26.00
N ARG A 80 -0.41 9.40 -26.13
CA ARG A 80 -1.13 8.78 -25.00
C ARG A 80 -1.40 7.32 -25.31
N ARG A 81 -1.17 6.45 -24.33
CA ARG A 81 -1.58 5.04 -24.39
C ARG A 81 -2.79 4.80 -23.51
N LYS A 82 -3.74 4.02 -23.99
CA LYS A 82 -4.88 3.56 -23.19
C LYS A 82 -4.41 2.37 -22.34
N LEU A 83 -4.67 2.42 -21.04
CA LEU A 83 -4.50 1.28 -20.15
C LEU A 83 -5.68 0.34 -20.36
N GLU A 84 -5.42 -0.94 -20.60
CA GLU A 84 -6.45 -1.99 -20.67
C GLU A 84 -6.82 -2.56 -19.30
#